data_AF-A0A2N1WDG6-F1
#
_entry.id   AF-A0A2N1WDG6-F1
#
_cell.length_a   1.000
_cell.length_b   1.000
_cell.length_c   1.000
_cell.angle_alpha   90.00
_cell.angle_beta   90.00
_cell.angle_gamma   90.00
#
_symmetry.space_group_name_H-M   'P 1'
#
loop_
_entity.id
_entity.type
_entity.pdbx_description
1 polymer ?
#
loop_
_entity_poly.entity_id
_entity_poly.type
_entity_poly.pdbx_seq_one_letter_code
_entity_poly.pdbx_strand_id
1 'polypeptide(L)'
;PKARRIEMRFPDPIQSGYLTFTALMMAGLDGIKNKLDPGAAMDKDLYDLPPEEARGIPTVCHSLDQALEALDSDREFLKAGGVMNDDFIDGYIALKMQEVTRFRAATHPLEYQMYYGI
;
A
#
# COMPACT_ATOMS: atom_id res chain seq x y z
N PRO A 1 -8.28 -27.45 -13.16
CA PRO A 1 -8.56 -27.20 -11.72
C PRO A 1 -9.37 -25.90 -11.53
N LYS A 2 -10.63 -25.99 -11.10
CA LYS A 2 -11.53 -24.83 -10.98
C LYS A 2 -11.21 -23.86 -9.82
N ALA A 3 -10.30 -24.24 -8.91
CA ALA A 3 -10.01 -23.52 -7.67
C ALA A 3 -8.66 -22.76 -7.65
N ARG A 4 -7.94 -22.71 -8.78
CA ARG A 4 -6.64 -21.99 -8.85
C ARG A 4 -6.88 -20.48 -8.71
N ARG A 5 -6.15 -19.85 -7.79
CA ARG A 5 -6.26 -18.43 -7.44
C ARG A 5 -4.96 -17.93 -6.81
N ILE A 6 -4.87 -16.61 -6.63
CA ILE A 6 -3.85 -15.94 -5.82
C ILE A 6 -4.51 -15.37 -4.56
N GLU A 7 -3.71 -15.11 -3.53
CA GLU A 7 -4.15 -14.51 -2.28
C GLU A 7 -3.27 -13.28 -1.97
N MET A 8 -3.90 -12.12 -1.82
CA MET A 8 -3.23 -10.89 -1.40
C MET A 8 -3.41 -10.72 0.10
N ARG A 9 -2.30 -10.65 0.85
CA ARG A 9 -2.30 -10.77 2.32
C ARG A 9 -2.05 -9.47 3.08
N PHE A 10 -1.67 -8.39 2.38
CA PHE A 10 -1.41 -7.09 2.99
C PHE A 10 -2.67 -6.23 3.26
N PRO A 11 -3.83 -6.41 2.60
CA PRO A 11 -5.02 -5.63 2.95
C PRO A 11 -5.55 -5.95 4.36
N ASP A 12 -6.03 -4.92 5.05
CA ASP A 12 -6.64 -5.00 6.39
C ASP A 12 -8.13 -4.60 6.37
N PRO A 13 -8.93 -4.92 7.41
CA PRO A 13 -10.38 -4.68 7.40
C PRO A 13 -10.81 -3.23 7.70
N ILE A 14 -9.88 -2.31 7.97
CA ILE A 14 -10.17 -0.88 8.19
C ILE A 14 -10.50 -0.19 6.87
N GLN A 15 -10.05 -0.76 5.75
CA GLN A 15 -10.25 -0.21 4.42
C GLN A 15 -11.64 -0.50 3.85
N SER A 16 -12.09 0.35 2.92
CA SER A 16 -13.31 0.09 2.15
C SER A 16 -13.11 -1.12 1.24
N GLY A 17 -13.88 -2.18 1.45
CA GLY A 17 -13.83 -3.39 0.62
C GLY A 17 -14.06 -3.11 -0.87
N TYR A 18 -14.87 -2.10 -1.20
CA TYR A 18 -15.07 -1.66 -2.58
C TYR A 18 -13.78 -1.12 -3.19
N LEU A 19 -13.13 -0.15 -2.51
CA LEU A 19 -11.93 0.50 -3.05
C LEU A 19 -10.75 -0.46 -3.09
N THR A 20 -10.58 -1.30 -2.06
CA THR A 20 -9.52 -2.31 -2.02
C THR A 20 -9.63 -3.29 -3.18
N PHE A 21 -10.81 -3.87 -3.41
CA PHE A 21 -10.98 -4.83 -4.52
C PHE A 21 -10.89 -4.16 -5.89
N THR A 22 -11.37 -2.93 -6.04
CA THR A 22 -11.17 -2.15 -7.27
C THR A 22 -9.69 -1.92 -7.54
N ALA A 23 -8.92 -1.44 -6.56
CA ALA A 23 -7.49 -1.18 -6.74
C ALA A 23 -6.71 -2.46 -7.08
N LEU A 24 -6.97 -3.57 -6.38
CA LEU A 24 -6.34 -4.86 -6.66
C LEU A 24 -6.67 -5.39 -8.06
N MET A 25 -7.94 -5.24 -8.49
CA MET A 25 -8.36 -5.64 -9.84
C MET A 25 -7.67 -4.79 -10.90
N MET A 26 -7.68 -3.46 -10.75
CA MET A 26 -7.08 -2.54 -11.72
C MET A 26 -5.57 -2.76 -11.85
N ALA A 27 -4.86 -2.96 -10.74
CA ALA A 27 -3.42 -3.27 -10.76
C ALA A 27 -3.14 -4.61 -11.48
N GLY A 28 -3.95 -5.64 -11.22
CA GLY A 28 -3.82 -6.93 -11.89
C GLY A 28 -4.08 -6.84 -13.40
N LEU A 29 -5.10 -6.07 -13.81
CA LEU A 29 -5.41 -5.86 -15.22
C LEU A 29 -4.31 -5.07 -15.94
N ASP A 30 -3.75 -4.05 -15.29
CA ASP A 30 -2.63 -3.29 -15.84
C ASP A 30 -1.38 -4.19 -16.03
N GLY A 31 -1.06 -5.01 -15.03
CA GLY A 31 0.01 -6.00 -15.12
C GLY A 31 -0.17 -6.98 -16.29
N ILE A 32 -1.40 -7.45 -16.53
CA ILE A 32 -1.72 -8.32 -17.68
C ILE A 32 -1.52 -7.57 -19.00
N LYS A 33 -2.03 -6.33 -19.11
CA LYS A 33 -1.96 -5.52 -20.33
C LYS A 33 -0.52 -5.19 -20.70
N ASN A 34 0.29 -4.81 -19.71
CA ASN A 34 1.68 -4.41 -19.89
C ASN A 34 2.66 -5.60 -19.82
N LYS A 35 2.17 -6.82 -19.59
CA LYS A 35 2.96 -8.06 -19.48
C LYS A 35 4.07 -7.95 -18.44
N LEU A 36 3.74 -7.39 -17.28
CA LEU A 36 4.68 -7.25 -16.18
C LEU A 36 5.07 -8.62 -15.64
N ASP A 37 6.38 -8.86 -15.54
CA ASP A 37 6.94 -10.06 -14.95
C ASP A 37 7.06 -9.86 -13.42
N PRO A 38 6.37 -10.64 -12.58
CA PRO A 38 6.51 -10.56 -11.13
C PRO A 38 7.88 -11.04 -10.63
N GLY A 39 8.69 -11.64 -11.50
CA GLY A 39 9.98 -12.22 -11.15
C GLY A 39 9.84 -13.62 -10.55
N ALA A 40 10.96 -14.12 -10.03
CA ALA A 40 11.01 -15.44 -9.42
C ALA A 40 10.22 -15.48 -8.09
N ALA A 41 9.50 -16.59 -7.86
CA ALA A 41 8.84 -16.83 -6.59
C ALA A 41 9.87 -16.91 -5.45
N MET A 42 9.50 -16.37 -4.29
CA MET A 42 10.29 -16.48 -3.07
C MET A 42 9.77 -17.64 -2.21
N ASP A 43 10.54 -18.72 -2.14
CA ASP A 43 10.22 -19.91 -1.32
C ASP A 43 10.92 -19.90 0.06
N LYS A 44 11.71 -18.86 0.35
CA LYS A 44 12.37 -18.67 1.65
C LYS A 44 11.46 -17.98 2.65
N ASP A 45 11.64 -18.26 3.93
CA ASP A 45 11.04 -17.46 5.00
C ASP A 45 11.67 -16.05 4.98
N LEU A 46 10.84 -15.04 4.75
CA LEU A 46 11.27 -13.65 4.68
C LEU A 46 11.80 -13.11 6.01
N TYR A 47 11.41 -13.71 7.14
CA TYR A 47 11.85 -13.29 8.48
C TYR A 47 13.29 -13.71 8.81
N ASP A 48 13.79 -14.77 8.16
CA ASP A 48 15.10 -15.36 8.43
C ASP A 48 16.15 -14.97 7.36
N LEU A 49 15.81 -14.06 6.45
CA LEU A 49 16.73 -13.59 5.43
C LEU A 49 17.88 -12.76 6.03
N PRO A 50 19.13 -12.99 5.59
CA PRO A 50 20.23 -12.08 5.90
C PRO A 50 19.86 -10.64 5.48
N PRO A 51 20.23 -9.62 6.28
CA PRO A 51 19.87 -8.22 5.96
C PRO A 51 20.30 -7.75 4.57
N GLU A 52 21.38 -8.30 4.01
CA GLU A 52 21.81 -7.99 2.65
C GLU A 52 20.89 -8.55 1.58
N GLU A 53 20.36 -9.77 1.77
CA GLU A 53 19.37 -10.35 0.85
C GLU A 53 18.03 -9.63 0.96
N ALA A 54 17.62 -9.24 2.18
CA ALA A 54 16.34 -8.56 2.42
C ALA A 54 16.27 -7.17 1.75
N ARG A 55 17.39 -6.44 1.63
CA ARG A 55 17.44 -5.11 0.99
C ARG A 55 17.02 -5.12 -0.48
N GLY A 56 17.19 -6.24 -1.17
CA GLY A 56 16.81 -6.39 -2.59
C GLY A 56 15.31 -6.65 -2.80
N ILE A 57 14.54 -6.86 -1.73
CA ILE A 57 13.14 -7.26 -1.81
C ILE A 57 12.25 -6.03 -1.68
N PRO A 58 11.40 -5.73 -2.68
CA PRO A 58 10.40 -4.68 -2.55
C PRO A 58 9.47 -4.93 -1.36
N THR A 59 9.24 -3.90 -0.54
CA THR A 59 8.33 -3.96 0.60
C THR A 59 7.12 -3.07 0.39
N VAL A 60 6.05 -3.34 1.13
CA VAL A 60 4.89 -2.44 1.21
C VAL A 60 5.28 -1.11 1.87
N CYS A 61 4.43 -0.10 1.72
CA CYS A 61 4.60 1.19 2.40
C CYS A 61 4.60 1.01 3.92
N HIS A 62 5.52 1.68 4.61
CA HIS A 62 5.68 1.61 6.07
C HIS A 62 4.78 2.58 6.83
N SER A 63 4.16 3.54 6.13
CA SER A 63 3.24 4.52 6.71
C SER A 63 2.15 4.92 5.74
N LEU A 64 1.04 5.43 6.29
CA LEU A 64 -0.10 5.86 5.49
C LEU A 64 0.27 6.99 4.52
N ASP A 65 1.08 7.96 4.94
CA ASP A 65 1.49 9.07 4.07
C ASP A 65 2.36 8.62 2.90
N GLN A 66 3.24 7.62 3.11
CA GLN A 66 4.01 7.03 2.01
C GLN A 66 3.06 6.33 1.01
N ALA A 67 2.04 5.63 1.50
CA ALA A 67 1.04 5.00 0.62
C ALA A 67 0.21 6.04 -0.15
N LEU A 68 -0.07 7.21 0.44
CA LEU A 68 -0.77 8.30 -0.24
C LEU A 68 0.11 8.98 -1.30
N GLU A 69 1.42 9.14 -1.05
CA GLU A 69 2.39 9.63 -2.03
C GLU A 69 2.58 8.64 -3.19
N ALA A 70 2.62 7.33 -2.90
CA ALA A 70 2.65 6.29 -3.93
C ALA A 70 1.37 6.30 -4.77
N LEU A 71 0.20 6.45 -4.14
CA LEU A 71 -1.07 6.61 -4.84
C LEU A 71 -1.06 7.85 -5.75
N ASP A 72 -0.53 8.98 -5.26
CA ASP A 72 -0.44 10.21 -6.05
C ASP A 72 0.44 10.02 -7.30
N SER A 73 1.62 9.45 -7.11
CA SER A 73 2.64 9.28 -8.15
C SER A 73 2.33 8.16 -9.16
N ASP A 74 1.57 7.13 -8.80
CA ASP A 74 1.26 5.97 -9.64
C ASP A 74 -0.24 5.69 -9.79
N ARG A 75 -1.04 6.75 -10.04
CA ARG A 75 -2.51 6.67 -10.15
C ARG A 75 -3.05 6.23 -11.51
N GLU A 76 -2.23 6.18 -12.56
CA GLU A 76 -2.72 6.03 -13.94
C GLU A 76 -3.45 4.69 -14.18
N PHE A 77 -2.99 3.61 -13.54
CA PHE A 77 -3.64 2.31 -13.67
C PHE A 77 -5.07 2.30 -13.10
N LEU A 78 -5.36 3.13 -12.10
CA LEU A 78 -6.70 3.26 -11.50
C LEU A 78 -7.67 4.05 -12.39
N LYS A 79 -7.14 4.92 -13.25
CA LYS A 79 -7.91 5.79 -14.15
C LYS A 79 -8.31 5.10 -15.44
N ALA A 80 -7.74 3.94 -15.74
CA ALA A 80 -8.05 3.18 -16.94
C ALA A 80 -9.57 2.88 -17.03
N GLY A 81 -10.16 3.19 -18.20
CA GLY A 81 -11.60 2.99 -18.43
C GLY A 81 -12.53 3.92 -17.63
N GLY A 82 -11.99 4.97 -17.00
CA GLY A 82 -12.78 5.90 -16.18
C GLY A 82 -13.28 5.30 -14.87
N VAL A 83 -12.63 4.24 -14.37
CA VAL A 83 -12.99 3.59 -13.10
C VAL A 83 -12.80 4.53 -11.92
N MET A 84 -11.70 5.29 -11.93
CA MET A 84 -11.46 6.43 -11.04
C MET A 84 -11.10 7.66 -11.88
N ASN A 85 -11.22 8.84 -11.28
CA ASN A 85 -10.76 10.10 -11.85
C ASN A 85 -9.87 10.85 -10.83
N ASP A 86 -9.18 11.89 -11.30
CA ASP A 86 -8.27 12.65 -10.45
C ASP A 86 -9.00 13.31 -9.28
N ASP A 87 -10.19 13.88 -9.50
CA ASP A 87 -11.00 14.50 -8.42
C ASP A 87 -11.29 13.52 -7.27
N PHE A 88 -11.62 12.26 -7.58
CA PHE A 88 -11.86 11.23 -6.59
C PHE A 88 -10.58 10.87 -5.81
N ILE A 89 -9.48 10.66 -6.54
CA ILE A 89 -8.19 10.26 -5.95
C ILE A 89 -7.64 11.39 -5.07
N ASP A 90 -7.67 12.63 -5.56
CA ASP A 90 -7.24 13.82 -4.82
C ASP A 90 -8.11 14.06 -3.59
N GLY A 91 -9.43 13.89 -3.71
CA GLY A 91 -10.35 13.97 -2.58
C GLY A 91 -10.06 12.91 -1.51
N TYR A 92 -9.76 11.67 -1.93
CA TYR A 92 -9.37 10.59 -1.02
C TYR A 92 -8.04 10.89 -0.33
N ILE A 93 -7.03 11.33 -1.06
CA ILE A 93 -5.72 11.71 -0.51
C ILE A 93 -5.89 12.85 0.50
N ALA A 94 -6.62 13.91 0.16
CA ALA A 94 -6.86 15.03 1.04
C ALA A 94 -7.56 14.60 2.34
N LEU A 95 -8.58 13.74 2.25
CA LEU A 95 -9.27 13.20 3.41
C LEU A 95 -8.32 12.39 4.32
N LYS A 96 -7.52 11.50 3.75
CA LYS A 96 -6.59 10.66 4.52
C LYS A 96 -5.40 11.44 5.08
N MET A 97 -4.94 12.49 4.41
CA MET A 97 -3.91 13.38 4.95
C MET A 97 -4.37 14.15 6.20
N GLN A 98 -5.67 14.36 6.40
CA GLN A 98 -6.19 14.90 7.66
C GLN A 98 -5.96 13.93 8.83
N GLU A 99 -6.16 12.63 8.61
CA GLU A 99 -5.89 11.58 9.61
C GLU A 99 -4.39 11.53 9.95
N VAL A 100 -3.53 11.54 8.92
CA VAL A 100 -2.07 11.60 9.06
C VAL A 100 -1.65 12.82 9.87
N THR A 101 -2.14 14.01 9.51
CA THR A 101 -1.78 15.26 10.17
C THR A 101 -2.21 15.26 11.63
N ARG A 102 -3.41 14.78 11.92
CA ARG A 102 -3.92 14.65 13.29
C ARG A 102 -3.05 13.73 14.13
N PHE A 103 -2.62 12.58 13.60
CA PHE A 103 -1.76 11.64 14.31
C PHE A 103 -0.38 12.25 14.58
N ARG A 104 0.24 12.89 13.57
CA ARG A 104 1.56 13.52 13.70
C ARG A 104 1.61 14.68 14.69
N ALA A 105 0.52 15.43 14.81
CA ALA A 105 0.43 16.57 15.72
C ALA A 105 0.16 16.15 17.18
N ALA A 106 -0.17 14.87 17.43
CA ALA A 106 -0.46 14.38 18.77
C ALA A 106 0.79 13.79 19.42
N THR A 107 1.07 14.19 20.66
CA THR A 107 2.12 13.56 21.48
C THR A 107 1.73 12.13 21.79
N HIS A 108 2.56 11.17 21.40
CA HIS A 108 2.35 9.77 21.72
C HIS A 108 2.80 9.48 23.17
N PRO A 109 2.07 8.68 23.98
CA PRO A 109 2.48 8.36 25.35
C PRO A 109 3.90 7.80 25.49
N LEU A 110 4.39 7.12 24.44
CA LEU A 110 5.78 6.63 24.36
C LEU A 110 6.80 7.78 24.37
N GLU A 111 6.50 8.93 23.78
CA GLU A 111 7.39 10.10 23.81
C GLU A 111 7.61 10.59 25.24
N TYR A 112 6.56 10.59 26.06
CA TYR A 112 6.69 10.90 27.48
C TYR A 112 7.58 9.89 28.20
N GLN A 113 7.41 8.59 27.93
CA GLN A 113 8.27 7.55 28.52
C GLN A 113 9.75 7.70 28.10
N MET A 114 10.01 8.12 26.86
CA MET A 114 11.36 8.27 26.33
C MET A 114 12.04 9.56 26.79
N TYR A 115 11.29 10.67 26.88
CA TYR A 115 11.88 12.01 26.91
C TYR A 115 11.52 12.83 28.15
N TYR A 116 10.58 12.41 29.01
CA TYR A 116 10.16 13.22 30.17
C TYR A 116 11.26 13.44 31.22
N GLY A 117 12.17 12.47 31.36
CA GLY A 117 13.27 12.52 32.33
C GLY A 117 14.60 13.01 31.77
N ILE A 118 14.64 13.45 30.50
CA ILE A 118 15.77 14.19 29.93
C ILE A 118 15.71 15.62 30.46
#